data_AF-M4U3W8-F1
#
_entry.id   AF-M4U3W8-F1
#
_cell.length_a   1.000
_cell.length_b   1.000
_cell.length_c   1.000
_cell.angle_alpha   90.00
_cell.angle_beta   90.00
_cell.angle_gamma   90.00
#
_symmetry.space_group_name_H-M   'P 1'
#
loop_
_entity.id
_entity.type
_entity.pdbx_description
1 polymer ?
#
loop_
_entity_poly.entity_id
_entity_poly.type
_entity_poly.pdbx_seq_one_letter_code
_entity_poly.pdbx_strand_id
1 'polypeptide(L)'
;MNKLTKHDTILWINHAIAYFKSIEKNQKDLAKELGIEEARISEMKIGKGTILPSLMTNIVDLCGAPRRNPGRYEEVELYDDLDSFFDSYIDVTEDRFYRKILKIFKNKEYIKIIIHNIFSEEFRNENNKLEETDYLALKQINEIIKNTEFIDICSKCQKNLFELTGFYNFAWANRKGTYRDKEHLEIDGFCVRSRGDFHFLYLLWLVVEKYPDFKLGGKNNVNTPPYKELTPIVLTGNRLLIGTRDTNNFRTRINKEIEGKFGCSYRYPKLFDYDSPFEKFKLNNKIEPAPDAWFEVIYEVYLSENMNYHLLIHLSFDSVEQSIIDAEFNDNEFIVKPADRVVVIHNINSLDLFRKIEEIRKWIGLPKDNNYILKQQIAKAGGYVPGARVLI
;
A
#
# COMPACT_ATOMS: atom_id res chain seq x y z
N MET A 1 1.05 11.48 25.94
CA MET A 1 -0.18 12.13 25.46
C MET A 1 -0.12 13.62 25.81
N ASN A 2 -0.21 14.49 24.81
CA ASN A 2 -0.22 15.94 25.02
C ASN A 2 -1.47 16.38 25.78
N LYS A 3 -1.33 17.39 26.64
CA LYS A 3 -2.42 17.97 27.42
C LYS A 3 -3.43 18.60 26.44
N LEU A 4 -4.70 18.20 26.52
CA LEU A 4 -5.77 18.77 25.68
C LEU A 4 -5.81 20.28 25.82
N THR A 5 -6.05 20.97 24.71
CA THR A 5 -6.20 22.42 24.73
C THR A 5 -7.53 22.82 25.39
N LYS A 6 -7.66 24.10 25.74
CA LYS A 6 -8.93 24.67 26.21
C LYS A 6 -10.05 24.45 25.19
N HIS A 7 -9.73 24.58 23.91
CA HIS A 7 -10.68 24.39 22.82
C HIS A 7 -11.16 22.93 22.75
N ASP A 8 -10.23 21.97 22.85
CA ASP A 8 -10.58 20.54 22.87
C ASP A 8 -11.50 20.20 24.04
N THR A 9 -11.18 20.71 25.23
CA THR A 9 -12.00 20.47 26.43
C THR A 9 -13.45 20.93 26.24
N ILE A 10 -13.65 22.10 25.63
CA ILE A 10 -14.97 22.65 25.33
C ILE A 10 -15.67 21.79 24.27
N LEU A 11 -14.97 21.40 23.21
CA LEU A 11 -15.50 20.60 22.10
C LEU A 11 -16.04 19.24 22.59
N TRP A 12 -15.22 18.52 23.36
CA TRP A 12 -15.57 17.20 23.89
C TRP A 12 -16.81 17.23 24.80
N ILE A 13 -16.89 18.21 25.69
CA ILE A 13 -18.05 18.32 26.60
C ILE A 13 -19.30 18.84 25.88
N ASN A 14 -19.18 19.81 24.97
CA ASN A 14 -20.34 20.28 24.21
C ASN A 14 -20.92 19.20 23.30
N HIS A 15 -20.08 18.33 22.73
CA HIS A 15 -20.53 17.16 21.99
C HIS A 15 -21.34 16.20 22.85
N ALA A 16 -20.81 15.82 24.02
CA ALA A 16 -21.51 14.93 24.94
C ALA A 16 -22.86 15.53 25.40
N ILE A 17 -22.90 16.85 25.66
CA ILE A 17 -24.14 17.56 25.99
C ILE A 17 -25.13 17.53 24.81
N ALA A 18 -24.65 17.75 23.58
CA ALA A 18 -25.50 17.75 22.39
C ALA A 18 -26.11 16.37 22.12
N TYR A 19 -25.32 15.29 22.28
CA TYR A 19 -25.81 13.92 22.20
C TYR A 19 -26.91 13.65 23.25
N PHE A 20 -26.66 13.97 24.53
CA PHE A 20 -27.66 13.77 25.59
C PHE A 20 -28.96 14.55 25.34
N LYS A 21 -28.86 15.78 24.82
CA LYS A 21 -30.04 16.56 24.42
C LYS A 21 -30.83 15.89 23.30
N SER A 22 -30.17 15.24 22.33
CA SER A 22 -30.84 14.55 21.22
C SER A 22 -31.67 13.34 21.65
N ILE A 23 -31.34 12.76 22.81
CA ILE A 23 -32.08 11.65 23.44
C ILE A 23 -32.91 12.14 24.64
N GLU A 24 -33.28 13.42 24.67
CA GLU A 24 -34.12 14.07 25.70
C GLU A 24 -33.56 13.98 27.14
N LYS A 25 -32.25 13.73 27.30
CA LYS A 25 -31.54 13.72 28.58
C LYS A 25 -30.84 15.06 28.86
N ASN A 26 -30.61 15.35 30.13
CA ASN A 26 -30.01 16.61 30.58
C ASN A 26 -28.54 16.43 31.04
N GLN A 27 -27.90 17.54 31.46
CA GLN A 27 -26.49 17.52 31.89
C GLN A 27 -26.26 16.72 33.18
N LYS A 28 -27.27 16.62 34.04
CA LYS A 28 -27.22 15.79 35.26
C LYS A 28 -27.20 14.30 34.91
N ASP A 29 -27.95 13.90 33.89
CA ASP A 29 -27.91 12.53 33.37
C ASP A 29 -26.54 12.21 32.76
N LEU A 30 -25.96 13.14 32.01
CA LEU A 30 -24.60 13.02 31.48
C LEU A 30 -23.55 12.88 32.61
N ALA A 31 -23.67 13.70 33.66
CA ALA A 31 -22.78 13.63 34.83
C ALA A 31 -22.84 12.25 35.50
N LYS A 32 -24.04 11.71 35.64
CA LYS A 32 -24.29 10.39 36.21
C LYS A 32 -23.67 9.27 35.38
N GLU A 33 -23.87 9.29 34.06
CA GLU A 33 -23.32 8.26 33.15
C GLU A 33 -21.79 8.34 33.05
N LEU A 34 -21.22 9.54 33.13
CA LEU A 34 -19.76 9.75 33.13
C LEU A 34 -19.09 9.54 34.51
N GLY A 35 -19.87 9.34 35.57
CA GLY A 35 -19.35 9.17 36.93
C GLY A 35 -18.66 10.42 37.50
N ILE A 36 -19.10 11.62 37.12
CA ILE A 36 -18.53 12.91 37.55
C ILE A 36 -19.61 13.84 38.13
N GLU A 37 -19.19 14.87 38.86
CA GLU A 37 -20.12 15.88 39.37
C GLU A 37 -20.65 16.79 38.26
N GLU A 38 -21.93 17.18 38.34
CA GLU A 38 -22.57 18.08 37.36
C GLU A 38 -21.86 19.45 37.28
N ALA A 39 -21.35 19.95 38.41
CA ALA A 39 -20.53 21.16 38.45
C ALA A 39 -19.30 21.05 37.55
N ARG A 40 -18.71 19.85 37.44
CA ARG A 40 -17.53 19.59 36.62
C ARG A 40 -17.83 19.68 35.13
N ILE A 41 -19.01 19.25 34.70
CA ILE A 41 -19.50 19.44 33.33
C ILE A 41 -19.64 20.93 33.02
N SER A 42 -20.22 21.69 33.96
CA SER A 42 -20.41 23.14 33.79
C SER A 42 -19.08 23.90 33.69
N GLU A 43 -18.06 23.50 34.45
CA GLU A 43 -16.71 24.05 34.36
C GLU A 43 -16.05 23.72 33.01
N MET A 44 -16.06 22.45 32.61
CA MET A 44 -15.41 22.01 31.39
C MET A 44 -16.07 22.59 30.14
N LYS A 45 -17.38 22.84 30.18
CA LYS A 45 -18.13 23.52 29.12
C LYS A 45 -17.60 24.92 28.78
N ILE A 46 -17.00 25.63 29.74
CA ILE A 46 -16.35 26.94 29.54
C ILE A 46 -14.81 26.83 29.44
N GLY A 47 -14.30 25.61 29.32
CA GLY A 47 -12.87 25.32 29.18
C GLY A 47 -12.09 25.44 30.50
N LYS A 48 -12.78 25.38 31.64
CA LYS A 48 -12.14 25.27 32.95
C LYS A 48 -12.10 23.79 33.36
N GLY A 49 -10.92 23.24 33.62
CA GLY A 49 -10.75 21.84 33.98
C GLY A 49 -9.88 21.07 32.98
N THR A 50 -9.83 19.75 33.14
CA THR A 50 -9.04 18.86 32.27
C THR A 50 -9.81 17.56 32.09
N ILE A 51 -9.99 17.14 30.85
CA ILE A 51 -10.56 15.83 30.52
C ILE A 51 -9.41 14.83 30.55
N LEU A 52 -9.50 13.85 31.45
CA LEU A 52 -8.54 12.76 31.50
C LEU A 52 -8.78 11.79 30.33
N PRO A 53 -7.75 11.07 29.86
CA PRO A 53 -7.92 10.10 28.78
C PRO A 53 -9.03 9.07 29.02
N SER A 54 -9.18 8.59 30.26
CA SER A 54 -10.27 7.68 30.64
C SER A 54 -11.66 8.30 30.44
N LEU A 55 -11.80 9.59 30.72
CA LEU A 55 -13.06 10.31 30.51
C LEU A 55 -13.34 10.54 29.02
N MET A 56 -12.31 10.75 28.19
CA MET A 56 -12.47 10.80 26.73
C MET A 56 -12.97 9.46 26.20
N THR A 57 -12.37 8.34 26.62
CA THR A 57 -12.81 7.00 26.22
C THR A 57 -14.28 6.78 26.58
N ASN A 58 -14.68 7.10 27.81
CA ASN A 58 -16.08 7.00 28.23
C ASN A 58 -17.01 7.87 27.36
N ILE A 59 -16.60 9.08 26.99
CA ILE A 59 -17.39 9.95 26.10
C ILE A 59 -17.49 9.35 24.69
N VAL A 60 -16.41 8.78 24.14
CA VAL A 60 -16.45 8.09 22.84
C VAL A 60 -17.39 6.89 22.89
N ASP A 61 -17.30 6.07 23.94
CA ASP A 61 -18.10 4.86 24.08
C ASP A 61 -19.59 5.19 24.22
N LEU A 62 -19.93 6.29 24.89
CA LEU A 62 -21.32 6.72 25.10
C LEU A 62 -21.91 7.52 23.94
N CYS A 63 -21.14 8.45 23.38
CA CYS A 63 -21.65 9.51 22.49
C CYS A 63 -21.01 9.50 21.09
N GLY A 64 -20.03 8.62 20.84
CA GLY A 64 -19.09 8.77 19.74
C GLY A 64 -18.11 9.93 19.96
N ALA A 65 -17.07 10.02 19.14
CA ALA A 65 -16.13 11.14 19.19
C ALA A 65 -16.82 12.46 18.75
N PRO A 66 -16.41 13.62 19.30
CA PRO A 66 -16.96 14.91 18.89
C PRO A 66 -16.91 15.12 17.39
N ARG A 67 -17.99 15.69 16.83
CA ARG A 67 -18.01 16.16 15.44
C ARG A 67 -16.86 17.14 15.27
N ARG A 68 -15.81 16.68 14.58
CA ARG A 68 -14.72 17.53 14.10
C ARG A 68 -15.18 18.24 12.84
N ASN A 69 -14.43 19.25 12.43
CA ASN A 69 -14.58 19.77 11.07
C ASN A 69 -14.44 18.62 10.05
N PRO A 70 -15.11 18.74 8.89
CA PRO A 70 -14.98 17.75 7.83
C PRO A 70 -13.50 17.52 7.51
N GLY A 71 -13.15 16.28 7.22
CA GLY A 71 -11.79 15.87 6.92
C GLY A 71 -11.78 14.58 6.12
N ARG A 72 -10.67 14.37 5.41
CA ARG A 72 -10.46 13.23 4.52
C ARG A 72 -10.03 12.01 5.34
N TYR A 73 -10.80 10.94 5.29
CA TYR A 73 -10.42 9.66 5.91
C TYR A 73 -9.51 8.88 4.96
N GLU A 74 -8.41 8.35 5.47
CA GLU A 74 -7.52 7.46 4.72
C GLU A 74 -6.90 6.38 5.58
N GLU A 75 -6.60 5.22 4.99
CA GLU A 75 -5.72 4.20 5.57
C GLU A 75 -4.32 4.35 4.98
N VAL A 76 -3.37 4.85 5.78
CA VAL A 76 -2.09 5.34 5.25
C VAL A 76 -0.89 4.68 5.90
N GLU A 77 0.22 4.64 5.17
CA GLU A 77 1.53 4.47 5.78
C GLU A 77 1.95 5.79 6.45
N LEU A 78 1.89 5.82 7.77
CA LEU A 78 2.16 7.02 8.56
C LEU A 78 3.64 7.13 8.95
N TYR A 79 4.28 8.26 8.67
CA TYR A 79 5.68 8.54 9.02
C TYR A 79 5.83 9.89 9.73
N ASP A 80 6.79 9.95 10.67
CA ASP A 80 7.14 11.19 11.37
C ASP A 80 7.94 12.15 10.49
N ASP A 81 8.69 11.63 9.51
CA ASP A 81 9.58 12.41 8.66
C ASP A 81 9.82 11.74 7.29
N LEU A 82 10.37 12.52 6.35
CA LEU A 82 10.67 12.04 5.00
C LEU A 82 11.83 11.06 4.93
N ASP A 83 12.80 11.17 5.83
CA ASP A 83 14.00 10.34 5.80
C ASP A 83 13.61 8.89 6.15
N SER A 84 12.81 8.71 7.19
CA SER A 84 12.17 7.44 7.57
C SER A 84 11.32 6.84 6.44
N PHE A 85 10.64 7.67 5.63
CA PHE A 85 9.87 7.21 4.48
C PHE A 85 10.78 6.75 3.33
N PHE A 86 11.81 7.53 3.00
CA PHE A 86 12.73 7.19 1.91
C PHE A 86 13.56 5.96 2.26
N ASP A 87 14.01 5.83 3.50
CA ASP A 87 14.80 4.69 3.97
C ASP A 87 13.99 3.38 3.93
N SER A 88 12.69 3.43 4.25
CA SER A 88 11.81 2.25 4.21
C SER A 88 11.22 1.96 2.82
N TYR A 89 11.38 2.87 1.85
CA TYR A 89 10.59 2.88 0.62
C TYR A 89 10.67 1.54 -0.13
N ILE A 90 11.89 1.04 -0.34
CA ILE A 90 12.15 -0.21 -1.06
C ILE A 90 11.79 -1.44 -0.24
N ASP A 91 12.03 -1.44 1.06
CA ASP A 91 11.69 -2.58 1.93
C ASP A 91 10.18 -2.79 2.02
N VAL A 92 9.41 -1.70 2.08
CA VAL A 92 7.94 -1.76 2.01
C VAL A 92 7.47 -2.30 0.65
N THR A 93 8.06 -1.83 -0.45
CA THR A 93 7.75 -2.35 -1.79
C THR A 93 8.11 -3.82 -1.94
N GLU A 94 9.24 -4.25 -1.37
CA GLU A 94 9.66 -5.65 -1.34
C GLU A 94 8.64 -6.51 -0.58
N ASP A 95 8.28 -6.09 0.62
CA ASP A 95 7.30 -6.78 1.43
C ASP A 95 5.92 -6.86 0.74
N ARG A 96 5.45 -5.77 0.10
CA ARG A 96 4.22 -5.79 -0.71
C ARG A 96 4.30 -6.81 -1.84
N PHE A 97 5.42 -6.87 -2.58
CA PHE A 97 5.63 -7.83 -3.65
C PHE A 97 5.55 -9.28 -3.17
N TYR A 98 6.31 -9.65 -2.13
CA TYR A 98 6.28 -11.02 -1.59
C TYR A 98 4.93 -11.38 -0.97
N ARG A 99 4.22 -10.43 -0.33
CA ARG A 99 2.86 -10.67 0.18
C ARG A 99 1.86 -10.93 -0.95
N LYS A 100 1.97 -10.27 -2.11
CA LYS A 100 1.16 -10.59 -3.31
C LYS A 100 1.41 -12.04 -3.77
N ILE A 101 2.68 -12.45 -3.86
CA ILE A 101 3.05 -13.80 -4.28
C ILE A 101 2.57 -14.85 -3.26
N LEU A 102 2.77 -14.62 -1.97
CA LEU A 102 2.31 -15.53 -0.91
C LEU A 102 0.78 -15.69 -0.90
N LYS A 103 0.02 -14.65 -1.26
CA LYS A 103 -1.45 -14.77 -1.45
C LYS A 103 -1.79 -15.75 -2.57
N ILE A 104 -1.05 -15.72 -3.68
CA ILE A 104 -1.22 -16.67 -4.80
C ILE A 104 -0.91 -18.10 -4.33
N PHE A 105 0.21 -18.32 -3.63
CA PHE A 105 0.60 -19.66 -3.17
C PHE A 105 -0.23 -20.21 -2.01
N LYS A 106 -1.00 -19.37 -1.30
CA LYS A 106 -1.99 -19.82 -0.31
C LYS A 106 -3.34 -20.15 -0.94
N ASN A 107 -3.58 -19.74 -2.18
CA ASN A 107 -4.85 -19.97 -2.85
C ASN A 107 -4.88 -21.35 -3.51
N LYS A 108 -5.77 -22.22 -3.00
CA LYS A 108 -5.94 -23.60 -3.47
C LYS A 108 -6.24 -23.71 -4.96
N GLU A 109 -6.93 -22.73 -5.54
CA GLU A 109 -7.28 -22.77 -6.97
C GLU A 109 -6.04 -22.58 -7.85
N TYR A 110 -5.12 -21.68 -7.49
CA TYR A 110 -3.85 -21.53 -8.20
C TYR A 110 -2.99 -22.80 -8.08
N ILE A 111 -2.96 -23.42 -6.90
CA ILE A 111 -2.26 -24.69 -6.68
C ILE A 111 -2.85 -25.81 -7.55
N LYS A 112 -4.17 -25.94 -7.59
CA LYS A 112 -4.82 -26.96 -8.44
C LYS A 112 -4.50 -26.77 -9.91
N ILE A 113 -4.51 -25.53 -10.40
CA ILE A 113 -4.19 -25.22 -11.80
C ILE A 113 -2.77 -25.66 -12.12
N ILE A 114 -1.79 -25.33 -11.27
CA ILE A 114 -0.40 -25.69 -11.54
C ILE A 114 -0.18 -27.21 -11.48
N ILE A 115 -0.78 -27.90 -10.50
CA ILE A 115 -0.76 -29.37 -10.44
C ILE A 115 -1.44 -29.96 -11.68
N HIS A 116 -2.56 -29.37 -12.12
CA HIS A 116 -3.31 -29.84 -13.28
C HIS A 116 -2.51 -29.74 -14.59
N ASN A 117 -1.74 -28.67 -14.74
CA ASN A 117 -1.09 -28.35 -16.01
C ASN A 117 0.31 -28.98 -16.17
N ILE A 118 1.04 -29.12 -15.06
CA ILE A 118 2.40 -29.68 -15.07
C ILE A 118 2.38 -31.21 -15.17
N PHE A 119 1.48 -31.86 -14.43
CA PHE A 119 1.43 -33.33 -14.39
C PHE A 119 0.47 -33.91 -15.45
N SER A 120 0.85 -35.01 -16.08
CA SER A 120 0.02 -35.70 -17.09
C SER A 120 -1.21 -36.37 -16.48
N GLU A 121 -2.24 -36.66 -17.30
CA GLU A 121 -3.38 -37.48 -16.86
C GLU A 121 -2.94 -38.88 -16.43
N GLU A 122 -1.90 -39.45 -17.05
CA GLU A 122 -1.33 -40.75 -16.68
C GLU A 122 -0.81 -40.75 -15.23
N PHE A 123 -0.07 -39.70 -14.83
CA PHE A 123 0.38 -39.52 -13.44
C PHE A 123 -0.79 -39.43 -12.43
N ARG A 124 -1.94 -38.91 -12.88
CA ARG A 124 -3.16 -38.85 -12.07
C ARG A 124 -3.93 -40.16 -12.03
N ASN A 125 -3.89 -40.93 -13.11
CA ASN A 125 -4.61 -42.19 -13.26
C ASN A 125 -3.90 -43.37 -12.58
N GLU A 126 -2.56 -43.35 -12.49
CA GLU A 126 -1.78 -44.36 -11.75
C GLU A 126 -2.02 -44.29 -10.23
N ASN A 127 -2.44 -43.13 -9.73
CA ASN A 127 -2.71 -42.88 -8.32
C ASN A 127 -4.24 -42.74 -8.10
N ASN A 128 -4.90 -43.86 -7.80
CA ASN A 128 -6.37 -43.99 -7.70
C ASN A 128 -7.07 -43.09 -6.63
N LYS A 129 -6.33 -42.23 -5.91
CA LYS A 129 -6.87 -41.28 -4.94
C LYS A 129 -6.31 -39.88 -5.19
N LEU A 130 -7.21 -38.95 -5.54
CA LEU A 130 -6.91 -37.57 -5.89
C LEU A 130 -6.03 -36.84 -4.86
N GLU A 131 -6.25 -37.08 -3.56
CA GLU A 131 -5.49 -36.43 -2.47
C GLU A 131 -4.03 -36.93 -2.38
N GLU A 132 -3.77 -38.20 -2.68
CA GLU A 132 -2.42 -38.77 -2.70
C GLU A 132 -1.62 -38.23 -3.90
N THR A 133 -2.29 -38.08 -5.05
CA THR A 133 -1.72 -37.49 -6.27
C THR A 133 -1.31 -36.03 -6.08
N ASP A 134 -2.18 -35.20 -5.49
CA ASP A 134 -1.90 -33.79 -5.23
C ASP A 134 -0.72 -33.63 -4.25
N TYR A 135 -0.63 -34.49 -3.24
CA TYR A 135 0.49 -34.51 -2.29
C TYR A 135 1.83 -34.84 -2.98
N LEU A 136 1.85 -35.86 -3.84
CA LEU A 136 3.05 -36.24 -4.59
C LEU A 136 3.48 -35.14 -5.56
N ALA A 137 2.53 -34.53 -6.28
CA ALA A 137 2.77 -33.41 -7.17
C ALA A 137 3.40 -32.22 -6.43
N LEU A 138 2.85 -31.85 -5.27
CA LEU A 138 3.41 -30.79 -4.43
C LEU A 138 4.81 -31.11 -3.93
N LYS A 139 5.07 -32.37 -3.56
CA LYS A 139 6.41 -32.80 -3.14
C LYS A 139 7.42 -32.61 -4.27
N GLN A 140 7.09 -33.07 -5.49
CA GLN A 140 7.96 -32.90 -6.66
C GLN A 140 8.18 -31.44 -7.04
N ILE A 141 7.15 -30.59 -6.96
CA ILE A 141 7.31 -29.13 -7.14
C ILE A 141 8.26 -28.54 -6.09
N ASN A 142 8.16 -28.94 -4.82
CA ASN A 142 9.06 -28.44 -3.79
C ASN A 142 10.51 -28.96 -3.93
N GLU A 143 10.71 -30.09 -4.61
CA GLU A 143 12.03 -30.64 -4.94
C GLU A 143 12.65 -29.93 -6.17
N ILE A 144 11.88 -29.72 -7.24
CA ILE A 144 12.39 -29.12 -8.47
C ILE A 144 12.85 -27.68 -8.29
N ILE A 145 12.20 -26.89 -7.44
CA ILE A 145 12.61 -25.51 -7.15
C ILE A 145 13.97 -25.42 -6.44
N LYS A 146 14.44 -26.53 -5.87
CA LYS A 146 15.76 -26.66 -5.23
C LYS A 146 16.79 -27.33 -6.14
N ASN A 147 16.39 -27.78 -7.33
CA ASN A 147 17.28 -28.37 -8.30
C ASN A 147 18.25 -27.30 -8.84
N THR A 148 19.53 -27.65 -8.94
CA THR A 148 20.61 -26.74 -9.35
C THR A 148 20.48 -26.23 -10.79
N GLU A 149 19.97 -27.06 -11.71
CA GLU A 149 19.70 -26.65 -13.10
C GLU A 149 18.54 -25.65 -13.14
N PHE A 150 17.48 -25.89 -12.37
CA PHE A 150 16.35 -24.96 -12.27
C PHE A 150 16.77 -23.60 -11.68
N ILE A 151 17.61 -23.61 -10.64
CA ILE A 151 18.14 -22.39 -10.02
C ILE A 151 19.00 -21.59 -11.01
N ASP A 152 19.86 -22.25 -11.81
CA ASP A 152 20.67 -21.57 -12.84
C ASP A 152 19.79 -20.90 -13.91
N ILE A 153 18.72 -21.57 -14.33
CA ILE A 153 17.73 -21.01 -15.25
C ILE A 153 17.04 -19.79 -14.63
N CYS A 154 16.56 -19.90 -13.38
CA CYS A 154 15.92 -18.79 -12.67
C CYS A 154 16.88 -17.59 -12.50
N SER A 155 18.15 -17.85 -12.18
CA SER A 155 19.19 -16.83 -12.02
C SER A 155 19.45 -16.08 -13.34
N LYS A 156 19.50 -16.80 -14.47
CA LYS A 156 19.60 -16.19 -15.81
C LYS A 156 18.38 -15.35 -16.14
N CYS A 157 17.17 -15.84 -15.84
CA CYS A 157 15.93 -15.09 -16.00
C CYS A 157 15.91 -13.82 -15.16
N GLN A 158 16.32 -13.91 -13.89
CA GLN A 158 16.41 -12.76 -13.00
C GLN A 158 17.38 -11.71 -13.54
N LYS A 159 18.57 -12.11 -14.00
CA LYS A 159 19.54 -11.19 -14.64
C LYS A 159 18.92 -10.42 -15.81
N ASN A 160 18.13 -11.08 -16.66
CA ASN A 160 17.46 -10.44 -17.79
C ASN A 160 16.42 -9.37 -17.39
N LEU A 161 15.88 -9.44 -16.18
CA LEU A 161 14.99 -8.39 -15.65
C LEU A 161 15.76 -7.07 -15.45
N PHE A 162 17.07 -7.13 -15.20
CA PHE A 162 17.92 -5.95 -14.96
C PHE A 162 18.59 -5.37 -16.21
N GLU A 163 18.67 -6.13 -17.32
CA GLU A 163 19.43 -5.70 -18.50
C GLU A 163 18.66 -4.68 -19.38
N LEU A 164 19.16 -3.46 -19.57
CA LEU A 164 18.44 -2.41 -20.35
C LEU A 164 18.28 -2.71 -21.85
N THR A 165 19.08 -3.61 -22.40
CA THR A 165 19.18 -3.90 -23.84
C THR A 165 18.81 -5.35 -24.13
N GLY A 166 17.54 -5.62 -24.43
CA GLY A 166 17.10 -6.95 -24.85
C GLY A 166 15.59 -7.04 -25.01
N PHE A 167 15.13 -7.50 -26.17
CA PHE A 167 13.76 -7.99 -26.36
C PHE A 167 13.68 -9.45 -25.91
N TYR A 168 13.86 -9.69 -24.61
CA TYR A 168 13.80 -11.04 -24.07
C TYR A 168 12.67 -11.14 -23.05
N ASN A 169 11.47 -11.31 -23.59
CA ASN A 169 10.40 -11.96 -22.85
C ASN A 169 10.94 -13.30 -22.32
N PHE A 170 10.40 -13.77 -21.20
CA PHE A 170 10.57 -15.09 -20.58
C PHE A 170 10.43 -16.32 -21.50
N ALA A 171 10.24 -16.12 -22.80
CA ALA A 171 10.01 -17.12 -23.81
C ALA A 171 11.13 -18.17 -23.94
N TRP A 172 12.32 -17.99 -23.36
CA TRP A 172 13.53 -18.70 -23.82
C TRP A 172 14.31 -19.50 -22.76
N ALA A 173 13.71 -19.86 -21.61
CA ALA A 173 14.31 -20.90 -20.75
C ALA A 173 14.57 -22.22 -21.51
N ASN A 174 13.89 -22.42 -22.65
CA ASN A 174 13.86 -23.67 -23.41
C ASN A 174 14.71 -23.68 -24.70
N ARG A 175 15.76 -22.87 -24.91
CA ARG A 175 16.49 -22.89 -26.21
C ARG A 175 17.80 -23.69 -26.22
N LYS A 176 17.71 -24.95 -26.63
CA LYS A 176 18.81 -25.69 -27.30
C LYS A 176 18.43 -26.17 -28.72
N GLY A 177 17.86 -25.36 -29.63
CA GLY A 177 17.49 -25.89 -30.97
C GLY A 177 16.65 -24.98 -31.88
N THR A 178 16.31 -25.50 -33.07
CA THR A 178 15.49 -24.86 -34.11
C THR A 178 14.04 -24.62 -33.67
N TYR A 179 13.38 -23.65 -34.30
CA TYR A 179 12.08 -23.04 -33.93
C TYR A 179 10.90 -24.01 -33.74
N ARG A 180 11.03 -25.29 -34.10
CA ARG A 180 9.97 -26.31 -34.02
C ARG A 180 10.20 -27.40 -32.96
N ASP A 181 11.36 -27.46 -32.32
CA ASP A 181 11.74 -28.63 -31.50
C ASP A 181 11.78 -28.40 -29.99
N LYS A 182 11.28 -27.26 -29.45
CA LYS A 182 11.46 -26.91 -28.01
C LYS A 182 10.33 -26.09 -27.39
N GLU A 183 9.21 -26.74 -27.13
CA GLU A 183 8.04 -26.09 -26.51
C GLU A 183 7.94 -26.27 -24.99
N HIS A 184 8.85 -27.00 -24.35
CA HIS A 184 8.78 -27.29 -22.91
C HIS A 184 10.16 -27.39 -22.24
N LEU A 185 10.21 -27.09 -20.94
CA LEU A 185 11.39 -27.28 -20.08
C LEU A 185 11.30 -28.67 -19.47
N GLU A 186 12.31 -29.50 -19.61
CA GLU A 186 12.38 -30.80 -18.92
C GLU A 186 13.56 -30.81 -17.94
N ILE A 187 13.27 -31.08 -16.67
CA ILE A 187 14.28 -31.24 -15.62
C ILE A 187 13.83 -32.40 -14.75
N ASP A 188 14.66 -33.45 -14.60
CA ASP A 188 14.35 -34.64 -13.79
C ASP A 188 12.96 -35.28 -14.06
N GLY A 189 12.52 -35.29 -15.32
CA GLY A 189 11.19 -35.81 -15.73
C GLY A 189 10.03 -34.85 -15.46
N PHE A 190 10.29 -33.65 -14.93
CA PHE A 190 9.33 -32.58 -14.73
C PHE A 190 9.25 -31.71 -15.99
N CYS A 191 8.06 -31.60 -16.59
CA CYS A 191 7.83 -30.93 -17.87
C CYS A 191 7.05 -29.61 -17.68
N VAL A 192 7.69 -28.46 -17.92
CA VAL A 192 7.06 -27.14 -17.88
C VAL A 192 6.66 -26.72 -19.29
N ARG A 193 5.35 -26.66 -19.55
CA ARG A 193 4.79 -26.56 -20.91
C ARG A 193 4.35 -25.16 -21.31
N SER A 194 4.24 -24.24 -20.37
CA SER A 194 3.82 -22.87 -20.65
C SER A 194 4.66 -21.83 -19.91
N ARG A 195 4.62 -20.59 -20.44
CA ARG A 195 5.20 -19.41 -19.79
C ARG A 195 4.58 -19.14 -18.43
N GLY A 196 3.28 -19.40 -18.28
CA GLY A 196 2.55 -19.23 -17.01
C GLY A 196 3.03 -20.21 -15.94
N ASP A 197 3.25 -21.47 -16.31
CA ASP A 197 3.79 -22.48 -15.39
C ASP A 197 5.18 -22.10 -14.92
N PHE A 198 6.07 -21.76 -15.86
CA PHE A 198 7.43 -21.37 -15.52
C PHE A 198 7.45 -20.10 -14.66
N HIS A 199 6.59 -19.11 -14.95
CA HIS A 199 6.47 -17.93 -14.11
C HIS A 199 6.04 -18.28 -12.68
N PHE A 200 5.05 -19.14 -12.52
CA PHE A 200 4.61 -19.60 -11.21
C PHE A 200 5.76 -20.26 -10.42
N LEU A 201 6.53 -21.13 -11.07
CA LEU A 201 7.68 -21.81 -10.45
C LEU A 201 8.83 -20.85 -10.14
N TYR A 202 9.08 -19.86 -11.01
CA TYR A 202 10.05 -18.80 -10.77
C TYR A 202 9.69 -17.96 -9.54
N LEU A 203 8.42 -17.58 -9.40
CA LEU A 203 7.93 -16.86 -8.21
C LEU A 203 8.06 -17.73 -6.95
N LEU A 204 7.88 -19.04 -7.08
CA LEU A 204 8.03 -19.97 -5.96
C LEU A 204 9.49 -20.09 -5.53
N TRP A 205 10.41 -20.14 -6.48
CA TRP A 205 11.84 -20.06 -6.22
C TRP A 205 12.20 -18.75 -5.49
N LEU A 206 11.72 -17.58 -5.94
CA LEU A 206 11.95 -16.32 -5.24
C LEU A 206 11.46 -16.36 -3.78
N VAL A 207 10.28 -16.94 -3.54
CA VAL A 207 9.73 -17.09 -2.19
C VAL A 207 10.58 -18.02 -1.33
N VAL A 208 11.06 -19.13 -1.88
CA VAL A 208 11.90 -20.09 -1.13
C VAL A 208 13.30 -19.53 -0.86
N GLU A 209 13.87 -18.75 -1.77
CA GLU A 209 15.12 -18.01 -1.52
C GLU A 209 14.96 -17.03 -0.34
N LYS A 210 13.82 -16.32 -0.28
CA LYS A 210 13.55 -15.38 0.82
C LYS A 210 13.11 -16.07 2.12
N TYR A 211 12.35 -17.15 2.01
CA TYR A 211 11.79 -17.91 3.13
C TYR A 211 12.15 -19.39 2.94
N PRO A 212 13.35 -19.84 3.36
CA PRO A 212 13.84 -21.20 3.10
C PRO A 212 12.95 -22.33 3.64
N ASP A 213 12.17 -22.03 4.68
CA ASP A 213 11.22 -22.96 5.30
C ASP A 213 9.86 -23.02 4.60
N PHE A 214 9.61 -22.15 3.61
CA PHE A 214 8.37 -22.17 2.83
C PHE A 214 8.26 -23.46 2.02
N LYS A 215 7.08 -24.07 2.05
CA LYS A 215 6.73 -25.23 1.22
C LYS A 215 5.35 -25.01 0.62
N LEU A 216 5.25 -25.16 -0.70
CA LEU A 216 3.96 -25.08 -1.40
C LEU A 216 3.03 -26.20 -0.89
N GLY A 217 1.81 -25.85 -0.51
CA GLY A 217 0.85 -26.78 0.09
C GLY A 217 1.18 -27.24 1.52
N GLY A 218 2.23 -26.67 2.13
CA GLY A 218 2.58 -26.95 3.52
C GLY A 218 1.59 -26.34 4.52
N LYS A 219 1.47 -26.97 5.70
CA LYS A 219 0.69 -26.41 6.83
C LYS A 219 1.35 -25.19 7.49
N ASN A 220 2.64 -24.98 7.22
CA ASN A 220 3.38 -23.83 7.72
C ASN A 220 2.94 -22.59 6.94
N ASN A 221 1.96 -21.87 7.49
CA ASN A 221 1.59 -20.57 6.98
C ASN A 221 2.72 -19.59 7.28
N VAL A 222 3.60 -19.34 6.31
CA VAL A 222 4.45 -18.14 6.33
C VAL A 222 3.51 -16.95 6.33
N ASN A 223 3.22 -16.43 7.52
CA ASN A 223 2.41 -15.23 7.71
C ASN A 223 3.37 -14.10 8.00
N THR A 224 3.68 -13.30 6.98
CA THR A 224 4.50 -12.12 7.14
C THR A 224 3.58 -10.96 7.48
N PRO A 225 3.63 -10.41 8.70
CA PRO A 225 2.95 -9.16 8.98
C PRO A 225 3.46 -8.10 8.01
N PRO A 226 2.64 -7.09 7.65
CA PRO A 226 3.10 -5.95 6.89
C PRO A 226 4.38 -5.36 7.51
N TYR A 227 5.37 -5.05 6.67
CA TYR A 227 6.54 -4.27 7.09
C TYR A 227 6.13 -2.89 7.63
N LYS A 228 5.10 -2.30 7.01
CA LYS A 228 4.46 -1.06 7.46
C LYS A 228 2.96 -1.26 7.56
N GLU A 229 2.43 -1.14 8.77
CA GLU A 229 0.98 -1.18 9.02
C GLU A 229 0.31 0.10 8.50
N LEU A 230 -0.90 -0.07 7.97
CA LEU A 230 -1.75 1.05 7.61
C LEU A 230 -2.41 1.59 8.87
N THR A 231 -2.33 2.90 9.04
CA THR A 231 -2.94 3.62 10.14
C THR A 231 -4.16 4.37 9.60
N PRO A 232 -5.37 4.15 10.17
CA PRO A 232 -6.52 4.96 9.82
C PRO A 232 -6.33 6.37 10.37
N ILE A 233 -6.45 7.38 9.51
CA ILE A 233 -6.32 8.78 9.87
C ILE A 233 -7.49 9.60 9.32
N VAL A 234 -7.66 10.80 9.88
CA VAL A 234 -8.52 11.85 9.32
C VAL A 234 -7.68 13.11 9.15
N LEU A 235 -7.45 13.52 7.92
CA LEU A 235 -6.78 14.78 7.58
C LEU A 235 -7.81 15.91 7.62
N THR A 236 -7.64 16.85 8.55
CA THR A 236 -8.48 18.04 8.68
C THR A 236 -7.75 19.29 8.21
N GLY A 237 -8.49 20.40 8.05
CA GLY A 237 -7.96 21.70 7.64
C GLY A 237 -7.89 21.88 6.12
N ASN A 238 -7.03 22.80 5.68
CA ASN A 238 -6.99 23.25 4.29
C ASN A 238 -5.98 22.47 3.47
N ARG A 239 -6.38 21.96 2.30
CA ARG A 239 -5.47 21.51 1.26
C ARG A 239 -4.87 22.70 0.53
N LEU A 240 -3.57 22.90 0.69
CA LEU A 240 -2.85 24.10 0.23
C LEU A 240 -2.25 23.94 -1.17
N LEU A 241 -1.86 22.72 -1.53
CA LEU A 241 -1.21 22.41 -2.79
C LEU A 241 -1.51 20.98 -3.18
N ILE A 242 -1.70 20.78 -4.49
CA ILE A 242 -1.66 19.48 -5.16
C ILE A 242 -0.57 19.60 -6.21
N GLY A 243 0.42 18.73 -6.14
CA GLY A 243 1.39 18.54 -7.21
C GLY A 243 1.23 17.15 -7.78
N THR A 244 1.09 17.06 -9.09
CA THR A 244 0.98 15.79 -9.80
C THR A 244 2.18 15.62 -10.70
N ARG A 245 2.64 14.38 -10.83
CA ARG A 245 3.46 13.98 -11.95
C ARG A 245 2.70 12.96 -12.76
N ASP A 246 2.18 13.41 -13.89
CA ASP A 246 1.71 12.51 -14.94
C ASP A 246 2.95 11.94 -15.67
N THR A 247 3.14 10.63 -15.60
CA THR A 247 4.30 9.96 -16.19
C THR A 247 3.87 9.18 -17.42
N ASN A 248 3.84 9.85 -18.58
CA ASN A 248 3.95 9.14 -19.87
C ASN A 248 5.28 8.36 -20.01
N ASN A 249 6.21 8.48 -19.05
CA ASN A 249 7.49 7.80 -19.03
C ASN A 249 7.70 7.04 -17.72
N PHE A 250 7.59 5.71 -17.80
CA PHE A 250 7.81 4.74 -16.73
C PHE A 250 9.16 4.87 -16.00
N ARG A 251 10.19 5.46 -16.63
CA ARG A 251 11.56 5.52 -16.11
C ARG A 251 11.80 6.67 -15.13
N THR A 252 10.84 6.91 -14.24
CA THR A 252 10.98 7.89 -13.16
C THR A 252 12.00 7.41 -12.14
N ARG A 253 12.53 8.33 -11.32
CA ARG A 253 13.48 7.98 -10.25
C ARG A 253 12.90 6.96 -9.27
N ILE A 254 11.64 7.15 -8.91
CA ILE A 254 10.87 6.24 -8.04
C ILE A 254 10.90 4.81 -8.60
N ASN A 255 10.49 4.64 -9.86
CA ASN A 255 10.48 3.32 -10.48
C ASN A 255 11.89 2.78 -10.72
N LYS A 256 12.90 3.63 -10.96
CA LYS A 256 14.30 3.18 -11.08
C LYS A 256 14.85 2.56 -9.80
N GLU A 257 14.46 3.06 -8.63
CA GLU A 257 14.87 2.46 -7.35
C GLU A 257 14.25 1.06 -7.19
N ILE A 258 12.99 0.89 -7.61
CA ILE A 258 12.33 -0.43 -7.66
C ILE A 258 13.00 -1.34 -8.71
N GLU A 259 13.24 -0.84 -9.92
CA GLU A 259 13.93 -1.58 -10.98
C GLU A 259 15.34 -2.00 -10.56
N GLY A 260 16.04 -1.18 -9.77
CA GLY A 260 17.35 -1.53 -9.21
C GLY A 260 17.32 -2.71 -8.25
N LYS A 261 16.16 -3.01 -7.64
CA LYS A 261 15.96 -4.12 -6.70
C LYS A 261 15.33 -5.36 -7.35
N PHE A 262 14.37 -5.18 -8.25
CA PHE A 262 13.57 -6.28 -8.82
C PHE A 262 13.74 -6.46 -10.34
N GLY A 263 14.45 -5.55 -11.00
CA GLY A 263 14.44 -5.42 -12.45
C GLY A 263 13.14 -4.80 -12.96
N CYS A 264 13.03 -4.68 -14.29
CA CYS A 264 11.89 -4.05 -14.95
C CYS A 264 10.59 -4.84 -14.77
N SER A 265 9.61 -4.25 -14.08
CA SER A 265 8.30 -4.88 -13.80
C SER A 265 7.55 -5.34 -15.05
N TYR A 266 7.56 -4.55 -16.14
CA TYR A 266 6.89 -4.91 -17.40
C TYR A 266 7.50 -6.13 -18.13
N ARG A 267 8.67 -6.61 -17.67
CA ARG A 267 9.33 -7.82 -18.22
C ARG A 267 9.00 -9.08 -17.44
N TYR A 268 8.39 -8.95 -16.26
CA TYR A 268 7.80 -10.10 -15.59
C TYR A 268 6.76 -10.73 -16.52
N PRO A 269 6.72 -12.06 -16.64
CA PRO A 269 5.64 -12.72 -17.33
C PRO A 269 4.30 -12.32 -16.73
N LYS A 270 3.28 -12.23 -17.57
CA LYS A 270 1.92 -12.12 -17.07
C LYS A 270 1.46 -13.50 -16.66
N LEU A 271 0.96 -13.62 -15.44
CA LEU A 271 0.36 -14.87 -15.00
C LEU A 271 -0.95 -15.13 -15.75
N PHE A 272 -1.62 -14.09 -16.24
CA PHE A 272 -2.91 -14.15 -16.94
C PHE A 272 -2.79 -13.80 -18.43
N ASP A 273 -1.70 -14.22 -19.07
CA ASP A 273 -1.57 -14.10 -20.54
C ASP A 273 -2.49 -15.10 -21.26
N TYR A 274 -2.80 -14.87 -22.54
CA TYR A 274 -3.72 -15.72 -23.33
C TYR A 274 -3.34 -17.21 -23.34
N ASP A 275 -2.04 -17.52 -23.41
CA ASP A 275 -1.52 -18.89 -23.42
C ASP A 275 -1.32 -19.47 -22.01
N SER A 276 -1.59 -18.70 -20.96
CA SER A 276 -1.41 -19.13 -19.58
C SER A 276 -2.51 -20.09 -19.16
N PRO A 277 -2.21 -21.16 -18.42
CA PRO A 277 -3.25 -21.97 -17.80
C PRO A 277 -4.14 -21.09 -16.91
N PHE A 278 -3.59 -20.14 -16.16
CA PHE A 278 -4.36 -19.32 -15.22
C PHE A 278 -5.39 -18.39 -15.88
N GLU A 279 -5.23 -18.04 -17.16
CA GLU A 279 -6.23 -17.25 -17.89
C GLU A 279 -7.45 -18.09 -18.27
N LYS A 280 -7.23 -19.38 -18.56
CA LYS A 280 -8.29 -20.33 -18.95
C LYS A 280 -9.23 -20.64 -17.79
N PHE A 281 -8.74 -20.55 -16.56
CA PHE A 281 -9.55 -20.69 -15.36
C PHE A 281 -10.09 -19.32 -14.94
N LYS A 282 -11.42 -19.21 -14.75
CA LYS A 282 -12.09 -17.97 -14.32
C LYS A 282 -11.81 -17.65 -12.84
N LEU A 283 -10.55 -17.37 -12.51
CA LEU A 283 -10.15 -16.97 -11.18
C LEU A 283 -10.73 -15.59 -10.87
N ASN A 284 -11.48 -15.51 -9.77
CA ASN A 284 -11.93 -14.22 -9.22
C ASN A 284 -10.72 -13.47 -8.64
N ASN A 285 -10.69 -12.15 -8.80
CA ASN A 285 -9.64 -11.28 -8.28
C ASN A 285 -8.24 -11.67 -8.78
N LYS A 286 -8.03 -11.60 -10.10
CA LYS A 286 -6.71 -11.81 -10.72
C LYS A 286 -5.70 -10.84 -10.11
N ILE A 287 -4.61 -11.37 -9.56
CA ILE A 287 -3.50 -10.58 -8.98
C ILE A 287 -2.27 -10.82 -9.83
N GLU A 288 -1.84 -9.82 -10.60
CA GLU A 288 -0.56 -9.94 -11.31
C GLU A 288 0.62 -9.83 -10.34
N PRO A 289 1.48 -10.85 -10.23
CA PRO A 289 2.58 -10.89 -9.27
C PRO A 289 3.81 -10.16 -9.83
N ALA A 290 3.68 -8.85 -10.04
CA ALA A 290 4.78 -7.97 -10.41
C ALA A 290 5.15 -7.04 -9.24
N PRO A 291 6.43 -6.60 -9.16
CA PRO A 291 6.83 -5.51 -8.27
C PRO A 291 6.00 -4.25 -8.54
N ASP A 292 5.86 -3.40 -7.52
CA ASP A 292 5.12 -2.16 -7.70
C ASP A 292 5.76 -1.27 -8.78
N ALA A 293 4.93 -0.54 -9.53
CA ALA A 293 5.43 0.39 -10.53
C ALA A 293 4.43 1.52 -10.69
N TRP A 294 4.85 2.72 -10.32
CA TRP A 294 3.95 3.86 -10.13
C TRP A 294 3.92 4.71 -11.38
N PHE A 295 2.74 4.86 -11.98
CA PHE A 295 2.52 5.68 -13.16
C PHE A 295 2.11 7.09 -12.79
N GLU A 296 1.32 7.23 -11.74
CA GLU A 296 0.89 8.52 -11.25
C GLU A 296 1.36 8.69 -9.81
N VAL A 297 1.95 9.85 -9.55
CA VAL A 297 2.35 10.27 -8.21
C VAL A 297 1.79 11.64 -7.92
N ILE A 298 0.93 11.68 -6.91
CA ILE A 298 0.31 12.90 -6.41
C ILE A 298 0.91 13.17 -5.05
N TYR A 299 1.27 14.41 -4.79
CA TYR A 299 1.57 14.86 -3.44
C TYR A 299 0.70 16.06 -3.09
N GLU A 300 0.20 16.07 -1.88
CA GLU A 300 -0.71 17.07 -1.36
C GLU A 300 -0.11 17.67 -0.08
N VAL A 301 -0.21 18.99 0.07
CA VAL A 301 0.21 19.71 1.28
C VAL A 301 -1.04 20.15 2.02
N TYR A 302 -1.16 19.74 3.28
CA TYR A 302 -2.27 20.13 4.15
C TYR A 302 -1.76 21.03 5.28
N LEU A 303 -2.57 22.02 5.65
CA LEU A 303 -2.46 22.77 6.90
C LEU A 303 -3.65 22.40 7.78
N SER A 304 -3.39 21.64 8.83
CA SER A 304 -4.42 21.24 9.79
C SER A 304 -4.87 22.42 10.64
N GLU A 305 -6.02 22.26 11.29
CA GLU A 305 -6.57 23.25 12.24
C GLU A 305 -5.65 23.58 13.40
N ASN A 306 -4.80 22.62 13.78
CA ASN A 306 -3.79 22.83 14.82
C ASN A 306 -2.55 23.57 14.28
N MET A 307 -2.63 24.14 13.08
CA MET A 307 -1.56 24.85 12.40
C MET A 307 -0.32 23.99 12.10
N ASN A 308 -0.53 22.69 11.95
CA ASN A 308 0.53 21.75 11.57
C ASN A 308 0.45 21.43 10.09
N TYR A 309 1.62 21.32 9.45
CA TYR A 309 1.71 20.90 8.07
C TYR A 309 1.79 19.37 7.97
N HIS A 310 1.09 18.80 6.98
CA HIS A 310 1.14 17.39 6.65
C HIS A 310 1.38 17.24 5.14
N LEU A 311 2.13 16.21 4.75
CA LEU A 311 2.29 15.81 3.36
C LEU A 311 1.57 14.48 3.17
N LEU A 312 0.67 14.42 2.19
CA LEU A 312 0.11 13.17 1.70
C LEU A 312 0.75 12.86 0.35
N ILE A 313 1.15 11.62 0.12
CA ILE A 313 1.69 11.13 -1.15
C ILE A 313 0.86 9.93 -1.57
N HIS A 314 0.28 9.99 -2.76
CA HIS A 314 -0.50 8.92 -3.38
C HIS A 314 0.26 8.40 -4.59
N LEU A 315 0.64 7.12 -4.54
CA LEU A 315 1.28 6.38 -5.61
C LEU A 315 0.26 5.42 -6.22
N SER A 316 -0.03 5.58 -7.51
CA SER A 316 -0.98 4.73 -8.22
C SER A 316 -0.37 4.09 -9.47
N PHE A 317 -0.85 2.89 -9.77
CA PHE A 317 -0.54 2.16 -11.00
C PHE A 317 -1.32 2.67 -12.20
N ASP A 318 -2.49 3.27 -11.98
CA ASP A 318 -3.35 3.75 -13.05
C ASP A 318 -3.55 5.26 -12.88
N SER A 319 -4.23 5.87 -13.85
CA SER A 319 -4.73 7.23 -13.66
C SER A 319 -5.62 7.28 -12.42
N VAL A 320 -5.34 8.25 -11.56
CA VAL A 320 -6.08 8.45 -10.33
C VAL A 320 -7.43 9.10 -10.66
N GLU A 321 -8.50 8.46 -10.18
CA GLU A 321 -9.85 8.96 -10.36
C GLU A 321 -10.17 9.97 -9.26
N GLN A 322 -11.00 10.95 -9.60
CA GLN A 322 -11.45 11.98 -8.67
C GLN A 322 -12.94 11.78 -8.36
N SER A 323 -13.29 11.81 -7.08
CA SER A 323 -14.67 11.96 -6.64
C SER A 323 -14.97 13.43 -6.39
N ILE A 324 -16.10 13.92 -6.93
CA ILE A 324 -16.59 15.26 -6.63
C ILE A 324 -17.28 15.19 -5.27
N ILE A 325 -16.68 15.81 -4.26
CA ILE A 325 -17.25 15.86 -2.91
C ILE A 325 -18.04 17.13 -2.72
N ASP A 326 -17.50 18.26 -3.19
CA ASP A 326 -18.19 19.54 -3.15
C ASP A 326 -17.86 20.38 -4.39
N ALA A 327 -18.84 20.56 -5.27
CA ALA A 327 -18.70 21.32 -6.51
C ALA A 327 -18.56 22.84 -6.27
N GLU A 328 -18.97 23.35 -5.11
CA GLU A 328 -18.86 24.78 -4.78
C GLU A 328 -17.44 25.16 -4.33
N PHE A 329 -16.71 24.23 -3.71
CA PHE A 329 -15.33 24.45 -3.24
C PHE A 329 -14.27 23.80 -4.12
N ASN A 330 -14.68 23.11 -5.19
CA ASN A 330 -13.82 22.41 -6.13
C ASN A 330 -12.91 21.39 -5.43
N ASP A 331 -13.43 20.78 -4.36
CA ASP A 331 -12.69 19.84 -3.51
C ASP A 331 -12.92 18.42 -4.05
N ASN A 332 -12.11 18.07 -5.05
CA ASN A 332 -12.06 16.72 -5.58
C ASN A 332 -11.11 15.88 -4.73
N GLU A 333 -11.58 14.76 -4.18
CA GLU A 333 -10.71 13.79 -3.52
C GLU A 333 -10.28 12.71 -4.51
N PHE A 334 -9.05 12.26 -4.35
CA PHE A 334 -8.50 11.18 -5.14
C PHE A 334 -8.96 9.85 -4.58
N ILE A 335 -9.58 9.03 -5.41
CA ILE A 335 -10.08 7.70 -5.04
C ILE A 335 -8.88 6.76 -4.88
N VAL A 336 -8.71 6.22 -3.67
CA VAL A 336 -7.64 5.26 -3.37
C VAL A 336 -8.07 3.86 -3.80
N LYS A 337 -7.34 3.26 -4.74
CA LYS A 337 -7.57 1.90 -5.23
C LYS A 337 -6.85 0.88 -4.34
N PRO A 338 -7.32 -0.38 -4.26
CA PRO A 338 -6.69 -1.40 -3.40
C PRO A 338 -5.19 -1.69 -3.68
N ALA A 339 -4.71 -1.38 -4.89
CA ALA A 339 -3.32 -1.57 -5.29
C ALA A 339 -2.45 -0.34 -5.01
N ASP A 340 -3.04 0.81 -4.68
CA ASP A 340 -2.32 2.05 -4.46
C ASP A 340 -1.50 2.00 -3.17
N ARG A 341 -0.64 3.00 -3.03
CA ARG A 341 0.10 3.26 -1.80
C ARG A 341 -0.10 4.71 -1.40
N VAL A 342 -0.69 4.91 -0.22
CA VAL A 342 -0.93 6.22 0.36
C VAL A 342 -0.03 6.39 1.57
N VAL A 343 0.75 7.46 1.56
CA VAL A 343 1.76 7.77 2.56
C VAL A 343 1.44 9.12 3.16
N VAL A 344 1.55 9.25 4.48
CA VAL A 344 1.42 10.55 5.15
C VAL A 344 2.63 10.83 6.02
N ILE A 345 3.25 11.99 5.79
CA ILE A 345 4.27 12.56 6.65
C ILE A 345 3.60 13.62 7.51
N HIS A 346 3.49 13.39 8.82
CA HIS A 346 2.71 14.27 9.69
C HIS A 346 3.58 15.26 10.47
N ASN A 347 2.96 16.37 10.89
CA ASN A 347 3.58 17.37 11.78
C ASN A 347 4.92 17.92 11.28
N ILE A 348 4.98 18.24 9.99
CA ILE A 348 6.17 18.83 9.38
C ILE A 348 6.43 20.19 10.00
N ASN A 349 7.68 20.38 10.44
CA ASN A 349 8.13 21.65 10.97
C ASN A 349 7.95 22.75 9.90
N SER A 350 7.26 23.82 10.27
CA SER A 350 6.97 24.95 9.37
C SER A 350 8.23 25.62 8.81
N LEU A 351 9.34 25.60 9.56
CA LEU A 351 10.63 26.13 9.12
C LEU A 351 11.28 25.28 8.03
N ASP A 352 10.98 23.97 8.00
CA ASP A 352 11.51 23.00 7.05
C ASP A 352 10.57 22.72 5.88
N LEU A 353 9.34 23.25 5.90
CA LEU A 353 8.27 22.90 4.97
C LEU A 353 8.72 22.95 3.50
N PHE A 354 9.27 24.08 3.05
CA PHE A 354 9.68 24.23 1.66
C PHE A 354 10.85 23.31 1.28
N ARG A 355 11.78 23.05 2.20
CA ARG A 355 12.86 22.09 1.97
C ARG A 355 12.30 20.68 1.79
N LYS A 356 11.40 20.24 2.67
CA LYS A 356 10.75 18.93 2.62
C LYS A 356 9.89 18.77 1.35
N ILE A 357 9.22 19.84 0.90
CA ILE A 357 8.49 19.83 -0.38
C ILE A 357 9.45 19.68 -1.56
N GLU A 358 10.57 20.40 -1.60
CA GLU A 358 11.56 20.23 -2.67
C GLU A 358 12.22 18.85 -2.65
N GLU A 359 12.40 18.22 -1.48
CA GLU A 359 12.85 16.83 -1.35
C GLU A 359 11.88 15.86 -2.03
N ILE A 360 10.56 15.96 -1.76
CA ILE A 360 9.55 15.18 -2.46
C ILE A 360 9.59 15.48 -3.96
N ARG A 361 9.55 16.75 -4.36
CA ARG A 361 9.56 17.14 -5.79
C ARG A 361 10.75 16.54 -6.52
N LYS A 362 11.94 16.58 -5.92
CA LYS A 362 13.16 15.98 -6.49
C LYS A 362 13.07 14.45 -6.53
N TRP A 363 12.52 13.81 -5.50
CA TRP A 363 12.32 12.37 -5.46
C TRP A 363 11.35 11.92 -6.55
N ILE A 364 10.22 12.61 -6.70
CA ILE A 364 9.25 12.33 -7.76
C ILE A 364 9.70 12.85 -9.13
N GLY A 365 10.77 13.64 -9.24
CA GLY A 365 11.34 14.14 -10.49
C GLY A 365 10.60 15.31 -11.15
N LEU A 366 9.96 16.17 -10.36
CA LEU A 366 9.43 17.46 -10.79
C LEU A 366 10.53 18.53 -10.85
N PRO A 367 10.38 19.57 -11.70
CA PRO A 367 11.30 20.69 -11.72
C PRO A 367 11.27 21.47 -10.40
N LYS A 368 12.35 22.19 -10.09
CA LYS A 368 12.40 23.07 -8.91
C LYS A 368 11.31 24.13 -8.96
N ASP A 369 10.67 24.42 -7.83
CA ASP A 369 9.68 25.49 -7.70
C ASP A 369 10.22 26.65 -6.85
N ASN A 370 9.64 27.85 -7.00
CA ASN A 370 9.88 28.97 -6.09
C ASN A 370 8.88 28.97 -4.91
N ASN A 371 7.92 28.04 -4.94
CA ASN A 371 6.84 27.82 -3.99
C ASN A 371 5.94 29.05 -3.80
N TYR A 372 5.87 29.95 -4.80
CA TYR A 372 5.12 31.19 -4.70
C TYR A 372 3.62 30.96 -4.52
N ILE A 373 3.04 30.05 -5.32
CA ILE A 373 1.62 29.68 -5.21
C ILE A 373 1.33 29.09 -3.82
N LEU A 374 2.16 28.15 -3.37
CA LEU A 374 2.01 27.56 -2.04
C LEU A 374 2.10 28.62 -0.93
N LYS A 375 3.05 29.57 -1.01
CA LYS A 375 3.17 30.68 -0.05
C LYS A 375 1.89 31.53 -0.01
N GLN A 376 1.28 31.81 -1.15
CA GLN A 376 0.01 32.53 -1.20
C GLN A 376 -1.12 31.74 -0.55
N GLN A 377 -1.20 30.43 -0.80
CA GLN A 377 -2.25 29.58 -0.20
C GLN A 377 -2.07 29.44 1.30
N ILE A 378 -0.83 29.30 1.79
CA ILE A 378 -0.52 29.33 3.21
C ILE A 378 -1.00 30.65 3.83
N ALA A 379 -0.66 31.79 3.22
CA ALA A 379 -1.06 33.11 3.73
C ALA A 379 -2.59 33.27 3.76
N LYS A 380 -3.30 32.84 2.72
CA LYS A 380 -4.78 32.86 2.67
C LYS A 380 -5.42 31.99 3.75
N ALA A 381 -4.82 30.84 4.04
CA ALA A 381 -5.27 29.93 5.09
C ALA A 381 -4.88 30.41 6.52
N GLY A 382 -4.22 31.56 6.65
CA GLY A 382 -3.74 32.08 7.94
C GLY A 382 -2.51 31.39 8.50
N GLY A 383 -1.85 30.55 7.68
CA GLY A 383 -0.68 29.77 8.05
C GLY A 383 0.61 30.59 8.16
N TYR A 384 1.62 29.98 8.79
CA TYR A 384 2.94 30.60 8.92
C TYR A 384 3.72 30.50 7.61
N VAL A 385 4.09 31.65 7.03
CA VAL A 385 4.99 31.71 5.86
C VAL A 385 6.41 32.07 6.33
N PRO A 386 7.37 31.11 6.33
CA PRO A 386 8.76 31.38 6.68
C PRO A 386 9.35 32.59 5.93
N GLY A 387 9.91 33.53 6.68
CA GLY A 387 10.59 34.72 6.15
C GLY A 387 9.68 35.86 5.67
N ALA A 388 8.35 35.72 5.73
CA ALA A 388 7.42 36.79 5.39
C ALA A 388 7.26 37.79 6.54
N ARG A 389 7.15 39.08 6.20
CA ARG A 389 6.74 40.14 7.14
C ARG A 389 5.24 40.37 7.00
N VAL A 390 4.53 40.42 8.12
CA VAL A 390 3.13 40.83 8.16
C VAL A 390 3.11 42.36 8.27
N LEU A 391 2.54 43.02 7.27
CA LEU A 391 2.25 44.46 7.33
C LEU A 391 0.85 44.60 7.92
N ILE A 392 0.72 45.31 9.04
CA ILE A 392 -0.54 45.54 9.76
C ILE A 392 -0.97 46.98 9.52
#